data_AF-A0A4Q3WMG1-F1
#
_entry.id   AF-A0A4Q3WMG1-F1
#
_cell.length_a   1.000
_cell.length_b   1.000
_cell.length_c   1.000
_cell.angle_alpha   90.00
_cell.angle_beta   90.00
_cell.angle_gamma   90.00
#
_symmetry.space_group_name_H-M   'P 1'
#
loop_
_entity.id
_entity.type
_entity.pdbx_description
1 polymer ?
#
loop_
_entity_poly.entity_id
_entity_poly.type
_entity_poly.pdbx_seq_one_letter_code
_entity_poly.pdbx_strand_id
1 'polypeptide(L)'
;MALSNVDIDGARNNLEKEAKSWDFNSYVRSADRTWNTKLAQTHITGGTDEKKRDYYTSLYHAYIHPSLYQDVDGRYLGMDMKVHEAPKGFEYYHVYSTWDTYRAAHPLFQLMEPSLNAQFVNGMLERYKIRGELPVWELASNETYTMIGTSSVPIVANALVNGAPGVDTNLALKAVNDSLLAKQGNQDLFLQYKYVPSDKTGSRSVSRTLEFAYDNGAAAKLARKFGKTTEANTYWDRSQWYHNAFNPEKDLIWPKDSTGQWLGEDKFDSLLVDGPYIAQANAWEYGWNMMHDIPGLINLYGGQEKFVAKLLKTFDPEFKPRGNYHGMTGLIGQYNHGNEPGMHCPYLFTLAGRPELTQKYVQQIRNDLYHNGADGLPGNDDCGQTSAWYAFSALGFYPVDPASGEYALGVPTFPGASVKLENGKTVKVIAKGFDPTSGRWTKVSWNGQPITDGIIRHSDL
;
A
#
# COMPACT_ATOMS: atom_id res chain seq x y z
N MET A 1 -18.68 20.53 -20.53
CA MET A 1 -17.25 20.59 -20.90
C MET A 1 -16.73 19.16 -20.88
N ALA A 2 -15.87 18.79 -21.83
CA ALA A 2 -15.17 17.52 -21.84
C ALA A 2 -13.68 17.79 -22.04
N LEU A 3 -12.84 16.83 -21.64
CA LEU A 3 -11.38 16.91 -21.72
C LEU A 3 -10.88 15.79 -22.63
N SER A 4 -9.70 15.99 -23.20
CA SER A 4 -8.90 14.97 -23.87
C SER A 4 -7.43 15.34 -23.70
N ASN A 5 -6.58 14.34 -23.47
CA ASN A 5 -5.14 14.50 -23.42
C ASN A 5 -4.49 14.27 -24.80
N VAL A 6 -5.29 14.00 -25.83
CA VAL A 6 -4.86 13.75 -27.20
C VAL A 6 -5.06 15.00 -28.05
N ASP A 7 -6.31 15.44 -28.22
CA ASP A 7 -6.66 16.59 -29.06
C ASP A 7 -8.08 17.14 -28.80
N ILE A 8 -8.40 18.28 -29.44
CA ILE A 8 -9.72 18.93 -29.33
C ILE A 8 -10.84 18.06 -29.90
N ASP A 9 -10.55 17.25 -30.93
CA ASP A 9 -11.56 16.40 -31.57
C ASP A 9 -11.94 15.22 -30.65
N GLY A 10 -10.98 14.66 -29.91
CA GLY A 10 -11.21 13.71 -28.84
C GLY A 10 -12.09 14.27 -27.73
N ALA A 11 -11.78 15.49 -27.26
CA ALA A 11 -12.61 16.17 -26.26
C ALA A 11 -14.06 16.40 -26.77
N ARG A 12 -14.22 16.77 -28.05
CA ARG A 12 -15.55 16.93 -28.66
C ARG A 12 -16.29 15.59 -28.75
N ASN A 13 -15.63 14.52 -29.18
CA ASN A 13 -16.20 13.18 -29.26
C ASN A 13 -16.62 12.66 -27.88
N ASN A 14 -15.80 12.86 -26.84
CA ASN A 14 -16.15 12.51 -25.46
C ASN A 14 -17.47 13.19 -25.04
N LEU A 15 -17.61 14.50 -25.30
CA LEU A 15 -18.83 15.24 -25.01
C LEU A 15 -20.05 14.68 -25.78
N GLU A 16 -19.91 14.42 -27.07
CA GLU A 16 -20.99 13.93 -27.93
C GLU A 16 -21.46 12.51 -27.54
N LYS A 17 -20.56 11.66 -27.03
CA LYS A 17 -20.89 10.30 -26.62
C LYS A 17 -21.52 10.23 -25.24
N GLU A 18 -21.01 10.99 -24.28
CA GLU A 18 -21.39 10.87 -22.87
C GLU A 18 -22.45 11.89 -22.46
N ALA A 19 -22.41 13.10 -23.01
CA ALA A 19 -23.25 14.22 -22.59
C ALA A 19 -24.35 14.58 -23.61
N LYS A 20 -25.18 13.61 -24.00
CA LYS A 20 -26.23 13.78 -25.04
C LYS A 20 -27.43 14.64 -24.62
N SER A 21 -27.65 14.78 -23.32
CA SER A 21 -28.75 15.56 -22.73
C SER A 21 -28.25 16.89 -22.16
N TRP A 22 -29.13 17.89 -22.09
CA TRP A 22 -28.88 19.16 -21.39
C TRP A 22 -29.53 19.21 -19.99
N ASP A 23 -30.19 18.13 -19.53
CA ASP A 23 -30.71 18.05 -18.16
C ASP A 23 -29.58 17.73 -17.17
N PHE A 24 -29.08 18.78 -16.50
CA PHE A 24 -28.09 18.67 -15.43
C PHE A 24 -28.49 17.65 -14.35
N ASN A 25 -29.76 17.64 -13.94
CA ASN A 25 -30.23 16.75 -12.87
C ASN A 25 -30.25 15.29 -13.30
N SER A 26 -30.32 15.00 -14.60
CA SER A 26 -30.15 13.64 -15.12
C SER A 26 -28.73 13.11 -14.86
N TYR A 27 -27.70 13.94 -15.06
CA TYR A 27 -26.32 13.56 -14.77
C TYR A 27 -26.08 13.41 -13.27
N VAL A 28 -26.65 14.30 -12.44
CA VAL A 28 -26.57 14.17 -10.97
C VAL A 28 -27.15 12.83 -10.51
N ARG A 29 -28.35 12.46 -10.98
CA ARG A 29 -28.99 11.16 -10.66
C ARG A 29 -28.20 9.96 -11.19
N SER A 30 -27.56 10.10 -12.37
CA SER A 30 -26.74 9.04 -12.94
C SER A 30 -25.46 8.83 -12.11
N ALA A 31 -24.76 9.92 -11.76
CA ALA A 31 -23.57 9.88 -10.93
C ALA A 31 -23.85 9.31 -9.53
N ASP A 32 -24.93 9.76 -8.89
CA ASP A 32 -25.40 9.22 -7.61
C ASP A 32 -25.66 7.71 -7.70
N ARG A 33 -26.32 7.24 -8.76
CA ARG A 33 -26.58 5.81 -8.97
C ARG A 33 -25.29 5.00 -9.19
N THR A 34 -24.33 5.53 -9.93
CA THR A 34 -23.03 4.90 -10.14
C THR A 34 -22.29 4.75 -8.81
N TRP A 35 -22.21 5.81 -8.01
CA TRP A 35 -21.59 5.76 -6.69
C TRP A 35 -22.33 4.85 -5.71
N ASN A 36 -23.66 4.90 -5.68
CA ASN A 36 -24.45 4.00 -4.83
C ASN A 36 -24.23 2.54 -5.23
N THR A 37 -24.08 2.22 -6.52
CA THR A 37 -23.78 0.86 -6.98
C THR A 37 -22.38 0.42 -6.53
N LYS A 38 -21.38 1.29 -6.66
CA LYS A 38 -20.00 1.05 -6.21
C LYS A 38 -19.94 0.81 -4.70
N LEU A 39 -20.47 1.74 -3.92
CA LEU A 39 -20.41 1.69 -2.45
C LEU A 39 -21.28 0.55 -1.88
N ALA A 40 -22.35 0.14 -2.57
CA ALA A 40 -23.19 -1.00 -2.18
C ALA A 40 -22.46 -2.36 -2.26
N GLN A 41 -21.24 -2.40 -2.81
CA GLN A 41 -20.40 -3.59 -2.73
C GLN A 41 -20.10 -3.99 -1.26
N THR A 42 -20.06 -3.01 -0.35
CA THR A 42 -20.04 -3.27 1.09
C THR A 42 -21.35 -2.86 1.77
N HIS A 43 -21.94 -3.79 2.50
CA HIS A 43 -23.09 -3.54 3.37
C HIS A 43 -22.67 -3.58 4.84
N ILE A 44 -22.81 -2.47 5.55
CA ILE A 44 -22.54 -2.35 6.98
C ILE A 44 -23.83 -2.54 7.79
N THR A 45 -23.77 -3.35 8.85
CA THR A 45 -24.88 -3.57 9.79
C THR A 45 -24.50 -3.05 11.18
N GLY A 46 -25.35 -2.20 11.75
CA GLY A 46 -25.11 -1.55 13.06
C GLY A 46 -24.08 -0.42 13.00
N GLY A 47 -23.54 -0.03 14.16
CA GLY A 47 -22.67 1.14 14.31
C GLY A 47 -23.42 2.47 14.23
N THR A 48 -22.73 3.56 14.57
CA THR A 48 -23.29 4.92 14.46
C THR A 48 -23.23 5.41 13.01
N ASP A 49 -24.06 6.39 12.68
CA ASP A 49 -24.08 6.96 11.33
C ASP A 49 -22.80 7.76 11.02
N GLU A 50 -22.12 8.29 12.05
CA GLU A 50 -20.80 8.90 11.90
C GLU A 50 -19.77 7.88 11.42
N LYS A 51 -19.70 6.70 12.05
CA LYS A 51 -18.74 5.66 11.63
C LYS A 51 -19.07 5.06 10.27
N LYS A 52 -20.36 4.95 9.91
CA LYS A 52 -20.74 4.59 8.53
C LYS A 52 -20.30 5.67 7.54
N ARG A 53 -20.43 6.96 7.88
CA ARG A 53 -19.96 8.07 7.04
C ARG A 53 -18.46 8.01 6.85
N ASP A 54 -17.69 7.84 7.91
CA ASP A 54 -16.22 7.64 7.82
C ASP A 54 -15.90 6.50 6.85
N TYR A 55 -16.52 5.33 7.02
CA TYR A 55 -16.28 4.16 6.16
C TYR A 55 -16.62 4.38 4.68
N TYR A 56 -17.81 4.88 4.38
CA TYR A 56 -18.24 5.07 2.99
C TYR A 56 -17.52 6.24 2.32
N THR A 57 -17.15 7.29 3.06
CA THR A 57 -16.28 8.36 2.55
C THR A 57 -14.89 7.82 2.24
N SER A 58 -14.31 6.99 3.12
CA SER A 58 -13.02 6.35 2.84
C SER A 58 -13.09 5.42 1.62
N LEU A 59 -14.15 4.63 1.44
CA LEU A 59 -14.31 3.86 0.21
C LEU A 59 -14.43 4.76 -1.02
N TYR A 60 -15.18 5.86 -0.93
CA TYR A 60 -15.27 6.83 -2.03
C TYR A 60 -13.88 7.38 -2.40
N HIS A 61 -13.10 7.86 -1.42
CA HIS A 61 -11.74 8.35 -1.63
C HIS A 61 -10.79 7.30 -2.18
N ALA A 62 -10.92 6.04 -1.75
CA ALA A 62 -10.10 4.95 -2.30
C ALA A 62 -10.34 4.71 -3.80
N TYR A 63 -11.50 5.10 -4.36
CA TYR A 63 -11.88 4.80 -5.74
C TYR A 63 -11.88 6.00 -6.70
N ILE A 64 -11.40 7.18 -6.28
CA ILE A 64 -11.25 8.33 -7.21
C ILE A 64 -9.97 8.26 -8.06
N HIS A 65 -8.97 7.49 -7.61
CA HIS A 65 -7.71 7.22 -8.31
C HIS A 65 -7.38 5.72 -8.31
N PRO A 66 -6.63 5.20 -9.30
CA PRO A 66 -6.20 5.84 -10.55
C PRO A 66 -7.38 6.32 -11.43
N SER A 67 -7.16 7.34 -12.25
CA SER A 67 -8.24 7.95 -13.07
C SER A 67 -8.12 7.57 -14.54
N LEU A 68 -9.24 7.41 -15.24
CA LEU A 68 -9.26 7.07 -16.67
C LEU A 68 -8.56 8.17 -17.48
N TYR A 69 -7.61 7.77 -18.33
CA TYR A 69 -6.73 8.66 -19.09
C TYR A 69 -6.73 8.30 -20.59
N GLN A 70 -7.91 7.99 -21.11
CA GLN A 70 -8.16 7.74 -22.53
C GLN A 70 -9.47 8.41 -22.96
N ASP A 71 -9.58 8.71 -24.26
CA ASP A 71 -10.82 9.16 -24.86
C ASP A 71 -11.79 7.99 -25.12
N VAL A 72 -13.07 8.31 -25.39
CA VAL A 72 -14.14 7.32 -25.65
C VAL A 72 -13.90 6.47 -26.90
N ASP A 73 -12.98 6.90 -27.77
CA ASP A 73 -12.53 6.14 -28.95
C ASP A 73 -11.32 5.24 -28.66
N GLY A 74 -10.82 5.22 -27.41
CA GLY A 74 -9.69 4.42 -26.97
C GLY A 74 -8.33 5.09 -27.19
N ARG A 75 -8.26 6.29 -27.79
CA ARG A 75 -6.98 6.99 -27.93
C ARG A 75 -6.48 7.52 -26.59
N TYR A 76 -5.18 7.41 -26.34
CA TYR A 76 -4.53 7.96 -25.15
C TYR A 76 -3.13 8.49 -25.47
N LEU A 77 -2.63 9.41 -24.64
CA LEU A 77 -1.26 9.91 -24.74
C LEU A 77 -0.35 9.01 -23.94
N GLY A 78 0.63 8.35 -24.57
CA GLY A 78 1.60 7.48 -23.89
C GLY A 78 2.75 8.26 -23.25
N MET A 79 3.60 7.56 -22.48
CA MET A 79 4.78 8.18 -21.83
C MET A 79 5.91 8.59 -22.79
N ASP A 80 5.80 8.23 -24.07
CA ASP A 80 6.63 8.75 -25.15
C ASP A 80 6.05 10.02 -25.79
N MET A 81 4.99 10.58 -25.20
CA MET A 81 4.23 11.73 -25.69
C MET A 81 3.64 11.51 -27.09
N LYS A 82 3.40 10.26 -27.48
CA LYS A 82 2.71 9.91 -28.72
C LYS A 82 1.30 9.43 -28.42
N VAL A 83 0.45 9.54 -29.43
CA VAL A 83 -0.91 9.00 -29.39
C VAL A 83 -0.85 7.50 -29.65
N HIS A 84 -1.46 6.73 -28.75
CA HIS A 84 -1.65 5.29 -28.85
C HIS A 84 -3.15 4.98 -28.81
N GLU A 85 -3.50 3.74 -29.15
CA GLU A 85 -4.88 3.25 -29.12
C GLU A 85 -4.96 2.04 -28.18
N ALA A 86 -5.86 2.12 -27.20
CA ALA A 86 -6.09 1.06 -26.24
C ALA A 86 -6.66 -0.18 -26.95
N PRO A 87 -6.07 -1.38 -26.77
CA PRO A 87 -6.68 -2.59 -27.30
C PRO A 87 -8.07 -2.81 -26.71
N LYS A 88 -8.95 -3.49 -27.46
CA LYS A 88 -10.33 -3.73 -27.02
C LYS A 88 -10.38 -4.42 -25.66
N GLY A 89 -11.12 -3.83 -24.72
CA GLY A 89 -11.28 -4.37 -23.36
C GLY A 89 -10.18 -3.94 -22.38
N PHE A 90 -9.24 -3.10 -22.82
CA PHE A 90 -8.28 -2.42 -21.96
C PHE A 90 -8.67 -0.95 -21.81
N GLU A 91 -8.47 -0.43 -20.61
CA GLU A 91 -8.63 0.98 -20.28
C GLU A 91 -7.32 1.52 -19.72
N TYR A 92 -6.85 2.64 -20.26
CA TYR A 92 -5.60 3.27 -19.85
C TYR A 92 -5.86 4.29 -18.73
N TYR A 93 -5.30 4.03 -17.55
CA TYR A 93 -5.40 4.90 -16.36
C TYR A 93 -4.10 5.67 -16.11
N HIS A 94 -4.17 6.78 -15.37
CA HIS A 94 -3.03 7.56 -14.85
C HIS A 94 -3.16 7.87 -13.36
N VAL A 95 -2.15 8.51 -12.76
CA VAL A 95 -2.03 8.80 -11.31
C VAL A 95 -1.67 7.52 -10.55
N TYR A 96 -0.43 7.10 -10.70
CA TYR A 96 0.12 5.96 -9.98
C TYR A 96 1.01 6.44 -8.82
N SER A 97 0.39 6.73 -7.67
CA SER A 97 1.11 7.07 -6.43
C SER A 97 1.63 5.81 -5.74
N THR A 98 2.56 5.10 -6.39
CA THR A 98 2.79 3.69 -6.06
C THR A 98 3.43 3.47 -4.70
N TRP A 99 4.30 4.38 -4.23
CA TRP A 99 4.94 4.31 -2.91
C TRP A 99 3.93 4.24 -1.75
N ASP A 100 2.75 4.84 -1.95
CA ASP A 100 1.65 4.85 -0.99
C ASP A 100 0.73 3.68 -1.25
N THR A 101 0.15 3.65 -2.46
CA THR A 101 -1.00 2.82 -2.83
C THR A 101 -0.69 1.32 -2.89
N TYR A 102 0.59 0.91 -2.95
CA TYR A 102 0.93 -0.52 -2.87
C TYR A 102 0.54 -1.13 -1.51
N ARG A 103 0.48 -0.32 -0.45
CA ARG A 103 0.34 -0.77 0.94
C ARG A 103 -1.08 -1.21 1.27
N ALA A 104 -2.09 -0.46 0.83
CA ALA A 104 -3.49 -0.79 1.10
C ALA A 104 -4.43 -0.57 -0.09
N ALA A 105 -4.28 0.50 -0.88
CA ALA A 105 -5.23 0.80 -1.96
C ALA A 105 -5.27 -0.31 -3.05
N HIS A 106 -4.13 -0.70 -3.60
CA HIS A 106 -4.08 -1.81 -4.58
C HIS A 106 -4.51 -3.16 -3.99
N PRO A 107 -4.11 -3.55 -2.76
CA PRO A 107 -4.69 -4.70 -2.09
C PRO A 107 -6.21 -4.65 -1.91
N LEU A 108 -6.80 -3.46 -1.69
CA LEU A 108 -8.24 -3.27 -1.58
C LEU A 108 -8.92 -3.51 -2.94
N PHE A 109 -8.36 -2.95 -4.02
CA PHE A 109 -8.85 -3.22 -5.37
C PHE A 109 -8.73 -4.69 -5.73
N GLN A 110 -7.63 -5.35 -5.37
CA GLN A 110 -7.46 -6.78 -5.61
C GLN A 110 -8.49 -7.64 -4.86
N LEU A 111 -8.86 -7.23 -3.65
CA LEU A 111 -9.91 -7.90 -2.86
C LEU A 111 -11.29 -7.70 -3.48
N MET A 112 -11.64 -6.47 -3.83
CA MET A 112 -12.99 -6.10 -4.21
C MET A 112 -13.26 -6.26 -5.71
N GLU A 113 -12.35 -5.77 -6.55
CA GLU A 113 -12.49 -5.64 -8.01
C GLU A 113 -11.17 -6.03 -8.72
N PRO A 114 -10.74 -7.30 -8.65
CA PRO A 114 -9.51 -7.77 -9.28
C PRO A 114 -9.42 -7.47 -10.79
N SER A 115 -10.54 -7.41 -11.52
CA SER A 115 -10.52 -7.00 -12.94
C SER A 115 -10.13 -5.53 -13.11
N LEU A 116 -10.58 -4.64 -12.22
CA LEU A 116 -10.19 -3.22 -12.25
C LEU A 116 -8.71 -3.07 -11.88
N ASN A 117 -8.25 -3.78 -10.84
CA ASN A 117 -6.85 -3.80 -10.47
C ASN A 117 -5.96 -4.34 -11.61
N ALA A 118 -6.44 -5.30 -12.38
CA ALA A 118 -5.76 -5.80 -13.58
C ALA A 118 -5.62 -4.74 -14.67
N GLN A 119 -6.61 -3.85 -14.86
CA GLN A 119 -6.48 -2.70 -15.77
C GLN A 119 -5.33 -1.78 -15.34
N PHE A 120 -5.23 -1.52 -14.03
CA PHE A 120 -4.14 -0.70 -13.47
C PHE A 120 -2.77 -1.35 -13.69
N VAL A 121 -2.65 -2.65 -13.43
CA VAL A 121 -1.41 -3.41 -13.69
C VAL A 121 -1.06 -3.41 -15.17
N ASN A 122 -2.02 -3.67 -16.05
CA ASN A 122 -1.80 -3.61 -17.50
C ASN A 122 -1.38 -2.20 -17.95
N GLY A 123 -1.94 -1.15 -17.34
CA GLY A 123 -1.50 0.24 -17.53
C GLY A 123 -0.05 0.49 -17.14
N MET A 124 0.44 -0.14 -16.06
CA MET A 124 1.86 -0.13 -15.72
C MET A 124 2.72 -0.90 -16.73
N LEU A 125 2.21 -2.02 -17.27
CA LEU A 125 2.91 -2.82 -18.28
C LEU A 125 3.01 -2.10 -19.64
N GLU A 126 1.99 -1.36 -20.06
CA GLU A 126 2.07 -0.51 -21.27
C GLU A 126 3.16 0.55 -21.13
N ARG A 127 3.28 1.15 -19.94
CA ARG A 127 4.34 2.10 -19.62
C ARG A 127 5.72 1.44 -19.67
N TYR A 128 5.84 0.24 -19.10
CA TYR A 128 7.06 -0.56 -19.19
C TYR A 128 7.48 -0.85 -20.63
N LYS A 129 6.54 -1.16 -21.55
CA LYS A 129 6.88 -1.38 -22.97
C LYS A 129 7.52 -0.16 -23.63
N ILE A 130 7.16 1.05 -23.19
CA ILE A 130 7.71 2.32 -23.69
C ILE A 130 9.04 2.66 -23.01
N ARG A 131 9.10 2.49 -21.68
CA ARG A 131 10.16 3.03 -20.82
C ARG A 131 11.28 2.04 -20.52
N GLY A 132 11.01 0.73 -20.62
CA GLY A 132 11.90 -0.34 -20.18
C GLY A 132 11.89 -0.61 -18.67
N GLU A 133 11.09 0.13 -17.90
CA GLU A 133 10.92 -0.02 -16.45
C GLU A 133 9.46 0.30 -16.07
N LEU A 134 8.97 -0.28 -14.97
CA LEU A 134 7.68 0.03 -14.39
C LEU A 134 7.69 1.46 -13.79
N PRO A 135 6.53 2.14 -13.73
CA PRO A 135 6.47 3.48 -13.16
C PRO A 135 6.77 3.49 -11.66
N VAL A 136 7.31 4.61 -11.16
CA VAL A 136 7.49 4.85 -9.71
C VAL A 136 6.43 5.83 -9.25
N TRP A 137 6.34 6.98 -9.92
CA TRP A 137 5.22 7.89 -9.84
C TRP A 137 4.86 8.36 -11.22
N GLU A 138 3.72 7.91 -11.70
CA GLU A 138 3.22 8.43 -12.96
C GLU A 138 2.12 9.45 -12.72
N LEU A 139 2.26 10.59 -13.41
CA LEU A 139 1.25 11.62 -13.49
C LEU A 139 1.15 12.13 -14.92
N ALA A 140 -0.02 11.93 -15.54
CA ALA A 140 -0.34 12.46 -16.87
C ALA A 140 0.74 12.12 -17.91
N SER A 141 1.06 10.84 -18.02
CA SER A 141 2.07 10.28 -18.93
C SER A 141 3.50 10.76 -18.70
N ASN A 142 3.78 11.32 -17.53
CA ASN A 142 5.13 11.67 -17.11
C ASN A 142 5.54 10.85 -15.88
N GLU A 143 6.77 10.37 -15.90
CA GLU A 143 7.41 9.82 -14.70
C GLU A 143 7.99 10.98 -13.89
N THR A 144 7.61 11.08 -12.62
CA THR A 144 8.15 12.13 -11.72
C THR A 144 9.20 11.59 -10.76
N TYR A 145 9.39 10.26 -10.72
CA TYR A 145 10.32 9.55 -9.84
C TYR A 145 10.05 9.72 -8.34
N THR A 146 8.82 10.09 -8.00
CA THR A 146 8.32 10.28 -6.62
C THR A 146 7.78 8.94 -6.06
N MET A 147 8.26 8.36 -4.98
CA MET A 147 9.26 8.78 -4.03
C MET A 147 10.52 7.92 -4.19
N ILE A 148 10.48 6.70 -3.66
CA ILE A 148 11.61 5.77 -3.64
C ILE A 148 11.11 4.34 -3.86
N GLY A 149 12.05 3.40 -4.01
CA GLY A 149 11.74 2.01 -4.30
C GLY A 149 11.38 1.78 -5.77
N THR A 150 11.17 0.51 -6.10
CA THR A 150 10.55 0.05 -7.34
C THR A 150 9.06 -0.25 -7.05
N SER A 151 8.36 0.71 -6.45
CA SER A 151 7.08 0.54 -5.73
C SER A 151 5.89 -0.01 -6.56
N SER A 152 6.02 -0.10 -7.89
CA SER A 152 5.10 -0.86 -8.74
C SER A 152 5.24 -2.38 -8.62
N VAL A 153 6.43 -2.90 -8.26
CA VAL A 153 6.70 -4.34 -8.17
C VAL A 153 5.78 -5.03 -7.15
N PRO A 154 5.61 -4.50 -5.92
CA PRO A 154 4.64 -5.04 -4.97
C PRO A 154 3.20 -5.06 -5.49
N ILE A 155 2.79 -4.07 -6.31
CA ILE A 155 1.44 -4.01 -6.88
C ILE A 155 1.24 -5.12 -7.91
N VAL A 156 2.19 -5.29 -8.83
CA VAL A 156 2.19 -6.38 -9.82
C VAL A 156 2.21 -7.74 -9.13
N ALA A 157 3.04 -7.90 -8.09
CA ALA A 157 3.11 -9.12 -7.30
C ALA A 157 1.79 -9.41 -6.58
N ASN A 158 1.19 -8.42 -5.91
CA ASN A 158 -0.11 -8.54 -5.25
C ASN A 158 -1.20 -9.04 -6.20
N ALA A 159 -1.30 -8.43 -7.39
CA ALA A 159 -2.31 -8.80 -8.37
C ALA A 159 -2.14 -10.26 -8.82
N LEU A 160 -0.93 -10.64 -9.23
CA LEU A 160 -0.68 -11.96 -9.81
C LEU A 160 -0.63 -13.11 -8.78
N VAL A 161 -0.11 -12.87 -7.57
CA VAL A 161 -0.14 -13.86 -6.47
C VAL A 161 -1.58 -14.24 -6.14
N ASN A 162 -2.46 -13.24 -6.15
CA ASN A 162 -3.90 -13.34 -5.86
C ASN A 162 -4.77 -13.61 -7.10
N GLY A 163 -4.17 -13.89 -8.26
CA GLY A 163 -4.89 -14.38 -9.44
C GLY A 163 -5.72 -13.35 -10.18
N ALA A 164 -5.29 -12.08 -10.23
CA ALA A 164 -5.90 -11.06 -11.08
C ALA A 164 -6.03 -11.54 -12.54
N PRO A 165 -7.22 -11.42 -13.17
CA PRO A 165 -7.44 -11.90 -14.52
C PRO A 165 -6.80 -10.98 -15.57
N GLY A 166 -6.51 -11.49 -16.76
CA GLY A 166 -6.18 -10.65 -17.92
C GLY A 166 -4.83 -9.94 -17.90
N VAL A 167 -3.93 -10.28 -16.97
CA VAL A 167 -2.54 -9.79 -16.95
C VAL A 167 -1.61 -10.79 -17.64
N ASP A 168 -0.83 -10.33 -18.62
CA ASP A 168 0.21 -11.17 -19.23
C ASP A 168 1.32 -11.46 -18.20
N THR A 169 1.30 -12.67 -17.67
CA THR A 169 2.23 -13.10 -16.62
C THR A 169 3.68 -13.07 -17.09
N ASN A 170 3.97 -13.43 -18.35
CA ASN A 170 5.35 -13.45 -18.85
C ASN A 170 5.88 -12.02 -18.99
N LEU A 171 5.06 -11.12 -19.54
CA LEU A 171 5.40 -9.71 -19.63
C LEU A 171 5.59 -9.10 -18.24
N ALA A 172 4.72 -9.42 -17.28
CA ALA A 172 4.81 -8.92 -15.92
C ALA A 172 6.08 -9.40 -15.19
N LEU A 173 6.41 -10.70 -15.28
CA LEU A 173 7.65 -11.23 -14.71
C LEU A 173 8.89 -10.56 -15.32
N LYS A 174 8.87 -10.32 -16.64
CA LYS A 174 9.94 -9.59 -17.33
C LYS A 174 10.04 -8.14 -16.85
N ALA A 175 8.90 -7.45 -16.76
CA ALA A 175 8.84 -6.05 -16.31
C ALA A 175 9.35 -5.90 -14.87
N VAL A 176 8.96 -6.81 -13.97
CA VAL A 176 9.48 -6.86 -12.60
C VAL A 176 11.00 -7.06 -12.59
N ASN A 177 11.50 -8.05 -13.33
CA ASN A 177 12.94 -8.30 -13.40
C ASN A 177 13.72 -7.08 -13.89
N ASP A 178 13.29 -6.48 -14.99
CA ASP A 178 14.00 -5.37 -15.62
C ASP A 178 13.97 -4.12 -14.74
N SER A 179 12.82 -3.85 -14.10
CA SER A 179 12.69 -2.74 -13.14
C SER A 179 13.59 -2.95 -11.92
N LEU A 180 13.76 -4.20 -11.46
CA LEU A 180 14.67 -4.52 -10.36
C LEU A 180 16.17 -4.44 -10.71
N LEU A 181 16.49 -4.29 -12.00
CA LEU A 181 17.85 -4.13 -12.52
C LEU A 181 18.09 -2.72 -13.11
N ALA A 182 17.05 -1.88 -13.15
CA ALA A 182 17.15 -0.50 -13.61
C ALA A 182 18.09 0.30 -12.69
N LYS A 183 18.71 1.35 -13.22
CA LYS A 183 19.54 2.28 -12.42
C LYS A 183 18.71 3.33 -11.68
N GLN A 184 17.39 3.29 -11.88
CA GLN A 184 16.44 4.18 -11.24
C GLN A 184 16.66 4.25 -9.73
N GLY A 185 16.63 5.47 -9.16
CA GLY A 185 16.58 5.63 -7.71
C GLY A 185 17.77 5.02 -6.95
N ASN A 186 18.94 4.87 -7.58
CA ASN A 186 20.15 4.30 -6.98
C ASN A 186 20.07 2.79 -6.68
N GLN A 187 19.22 2.07 -7.41
CA GLN A 187 19.11 0.63 -7.31
C GLN A 187 20.41 -0.11 -7.75
N ASP A 188 21.19 0.51 -8.63
CA ASP A 188 22.53 0.03 -8.98
C ASP A 188 23.49 0.04 -7.77
N LEU A 189 23.40 1.05 -6.88
CA LEU A 189 24.14 1.07 -5.63
C LEU A 189 23.70 -0.07 -4.70
N PHE A 190 22.39 -0.32 -4.59
CA PHE A 190 21.87 -1.45 -3.82
C PHE A 190 22.40 -2.78 -4.34
N LEU A 191 22.40 -3.00 -5.66
CA LEU A 191 22.94 -4.21 -6.29
C LEU A 191 24.46 -4.34 -6.11
N GLN A 192 25.21 -3.24 -6.15
CA GLN A 192 26.66 -3.24 -6.00
C GLN A 192 27.11 -3.49 -4.56
N TYR A 193 26.52 -2.79 -3.58
CA TYR A 193 26.98 -2.78 -2.18
C TYR A 193 26.16 -3.70 -1.27
N LYS A 194 25.04 -4.23 -1.75
CA LYS A 194 24.03 -4.94 -0.94
C LYS A 194 23.36 -4.06 0.12
N TYR A 195 23.41 -2.76 -0.07
CA TYR A 195 22.70 -1.69 0.63
C TYR A 195 22.94 -0.41 -0.18
N VAL A 196 22.21 0.67 0.10
CA VAL A 196 22.49 1.96 -0.52
C VAL A 196 23.41 2.75 0.41
N PRO A 197 24.67 3.08 0.01
CA PRO A 197 25.58 3.81 0.89
C PRO A 197 25.22 5.29 1.02
N SER A 198 25.29 5.81 2.24
CA SER A 198 24.91 7.19 2.58
C SER A 198 25.74 8.26 1.88
N ASP A 199 27.02 7.98 1.61
CA ASP A 199 27.98 8.87 0.94
C ASP A 199 27.90 8.81 -0.60
N LYS A 200 27.04 7.96 -1.17
CA LYS A 200 26.89 7.76 -2.62
C LYS A 200 25.52 8.15 -3.17
N THR A 201 24.46 8.05 -2.38
CA THR A 201 23.08 8.16 -2.90
C THR A 201 22.48 9.56 -2.92
N GLY A 202 23.15 10.56 -2.33
CA GLY A 202 22.63 11.92 -2.18
C GLY A 202 21.53 12.08 -1.12
N SER A 203 20.60 11.12 -0.97
CA SER A 203 19.61 11.09 0.12
C SER A 203 18.94 9.72 0.30
N ARG A 204 18.28 9.53 1.46
CA ARG A 204 17.35 8.43 1.78
C ARG A 204 17.96 7.03 1.71
N SER A 205 19.25 6.90 2.02
CA SER A 205 20.02 5.65 1.90
C SER A 205 19.41 4.46 2.66
N VAL A 206 18.91 4.69 3.88
CA VAL A 206 18.36 3.61 4.71
C VAL A 206 17.00 3.20 4.16
N SER A 207 16.09 4.16 3.94
CA SER A 207 14.77 3.86 3.37
C SER A 207 14.86 3.18 2.01
N ARG A 208 15.75 3.63 1.11
CA ARG A 208 15.98 2.97 -0.19
C ARG A 208 16.44 1.52 -0.01
N THR A 209 17.35 1.27 0.94
CA THR A 209 17.81 -0.11 1.22
C THR A 209 16.65 -1.02 1.63
N LEU A 210 15.75 -0.52 2.49
CA LEU A 210 14.61 -1.29 2.99
C LEU A 210 13.52 -1.48 1.93
N GLU A 211 13.16 -0.44 1.19
CA GLU A 211 12.17 -0.52 0.11
C GLU A 211 12.66 -1.47 -1.00
N PHE A 212 13.91 -1.35 -1.45
CA PHE A 212 14.45 -2.28 -2.45
C PHE A 212 14.53 -3.73 -1.95
N ALA A 213 14.82 -3.93 -0.66
CA ALA A 213 14.75 -5.25 -0.05
C ALA A 213 13.32 -5.81 -0.10
N TYR A 214 12.32 -4.99 0.25
CA TYR A 214 10.91 -5.37 0.18
C TYR A 214 10.43 -5.63 -1.26
N ASP A 215 10.80 -4.79 -2.23
CA ASP A 215 10.47 -4.97 -3.65
C ASP A 215 10.98 -6.34 -4.17
N ASN A 216 12.21 -6.71 -3.79
CA ASN A 216 12.76 -8.04 -4.10
C ASN A 216 12.02 -9.15 -3.33
N GLY A 217 11.58 -8.91 -2.09
CA GLY A 217 10.74 -9.86 -1.34
C GLY A 217 9.40 -10.14 -2.04
N ALA A 218 8.73 -9.10 -2.52
CA ALA A 218 7.50 -9.20 -3.31
C ALA A 218 7.74 -9.95 -4.63
N ALA A 219 8.81 -9.62 -5.35
CA ALA A 219 9.19 -10.32 -6.58
C ALA A 219 9.53 -11.80 -6.33
N ALA A 220 10.14 -12.14 -5.19
CA ALA A 220 10.41 -13.52 -4.82
C ALA A 220 9.11 -14.33 -4.65
N LYS A 221 8.09 -13.75 -4.00
CA LYS A 221 6.77 -14.38 -3.85
C LYS A 221 6.08 -14.58 -5.19
N LEU A 222 6.12 -13.57 -6.06
CA LEU A 222 5.63 -13.66 -7.43
C LEU A 222 6.33 -14.78 -8.23
N ALA A 223 7.67 -14.81 -8.22
CA ALA A 223 8.45 -15.81 -8.93
C ALA A 223 8.15 -17.23 -8.42
N ARG A 224 7.99 -17.42 -7.10
CA ARG A 224 7.59 -18.72 -6.51
C ARG A 224 6.22 -19.17 -7.00
N LYS A 225 5.23 -18.26 -7.05
CA LYS A 225 3.86 -18.56 -7.53
C LYS A 225 3.86 -19.19 -8.93
N PHE A 226 4.78 -18.76 -9.80
CA PHE A 226 4.88 -19.24 -11.18
C PHE A 226 6.04 -20.23 -11.42
N GLY A 227 6.59 -20.84 -10.36
CA GLY A 227 7.61 -21.89 -10.48
C GLY A 227 8.97 -21.41 -11.00
N LYS A 228 9.26 -20.10 -10.91
CA LYS A 228 10.54 -19.48 -11.30
C LYS A 228 11.54 -19.56 -10.14
N THR A 229 11.96 -20.79 -9.79
CA THR A 229 12.72 -21.06 -8.57
C THR A 229 14.07 -20.32 -8.52
N THR A 230 14.79 -20.22 -9.63
CA THR A 230 16.11 -19.54 -9.68
C THR A 230 15.97 -18.05 -9.43
N GLU A 231 15.01 -17.40 -10.11
CA GLU A 231 14.68 -15.99 -9.94
C GLU A 231 14.16 -15.72 -8.53
N ALA A 232 13.26 -16.58 -8.03
CA ALA A 232 12.74 -16.49 -6.67
C ALA A 232 13.84 -16.52 -5.60
N ASN A 233 14.82 -17.42 -5.73
CA ASN A 233 15.95 -17.49 -4.80
C ASN A 233 16.83 -16.24 -4.91
N THR A 234 17.10 -15.78 -6.13
CA THR A 234 17.87 -14.55 -6.36
C THR A 234 17.22 -13.33 -5.73
N TYR A 235 15.91 -13.16 -5.92
CA TYR A 235 15.16 -12.06 -5.33
C TYR A 235 15.06 -12.22 -3.82
N TRP A 236 14.85 -13.44 -3.30
CA TRP A 236 14.85 -13.67 -1.87
C TRP A 236 16.19 -13.31 -1.22
N ASP A 237 17.32 -13.71 -1.80
CA ASP A 237 18.65 -13.38 -1.29
C ASP A 237 18.88 -11.86 -1.23
N ARG A 238 18.43 -11.12 -2.26
CA ARG A 238 18.46 -9.66 -2.27
C ARG A 238 17.52 -9.05 -1.23
N SER A 239 16.35 -9.67 -1.02
CA SER A 239 15.38 -9.23 -0.02
C SER A 239 15.93 -9.32 1.40
N GLN A 240 16.94 -10.17 1.65
CA GLN A 240 17.60 -10.30 2.96
C GLN A 240 18.65 -9.20 3.20
N TRP A 241 18.92 -8.34 2.22
CA TRP A 241 19.91 -7.27 2.37
C TRP A 241 19.45 -6.14 3.28
N TYR A 242 18.20 -6.13 3.76
CA TYR A 242 17.77 -5.25 4.85
C TYR A 242 18.66 -5.42 6.11
N HIS A 243 19.23 -6.61 6.33
CA HIS A 243 20.16 -6.86 7.43
C HIS A 243 21.38 -5.92 7.38
N ASN A 244 21.79 -5.47 6.19
CA ASN A 244 22.92 -4.55 6.03
C ASN A 244 22.59 -3.12 6.44
N ALA A 245 21.31 -2.79 6.67
CA ALA A 245 20.89 -1.51 7.23
C ALA A 245 20.66 -1.57 8.75
N PHE A 246 20.72 -2.75 9.37
CA PHE A 246 20.49 -2.92 10.81
C PHE A 246 21.80 -2.84 11.60
N ASN A 247 21.91 -1.88 12.52
CA ASN A 247 23.03 -1.77 13.44
C ASN A 247 22.69 -2.48 14.77
N PRO A 248 23.31 -3.63 15.08
CA PRO A 248 22.99 -4.40 16.28
C PRO A 248 23.38 -3.69 17.59
N GLU A 249 24.36 -2.79 17.59
CA GLU A 249 24.73 -2.01 18.78
C GLU A 249 23.66 -0.95 19.13
N LYS A 250 22.97 -0.44 18.10
CA LYS A 250 21.88 0.54 18.25
C LYS A 250 20.51 -0.13 18.32
N ASP A 251 20.44 -1.43 18.04
CA ASP A 251 19.19 -2.17 17.89
C ASP A 251 18.23 -1.47 16.92
N LEU A 252 18.74 -0.88 15.83
CA LEU A 252 17.95 -0.01 14.96
C LEU A 252 18.54 0.04 13.55
N ILE A 253 17.71 0.46 12.59
CA ILE A 253 18.19 0.82 11.26
C ILE A 253 19.11 2.04 11.34
N TRP A 254 20.22 2.00 10.62
CA TRP A 254 21.27 2.99 10.72
C TRP A 254 21.96 3.20 9.37
N PRO A 255 22.34 4.44 9.00
CA PRO A 255 23.01 4.69 7.73
C PRO A 255 24.47 4.23 7.79
N LYS A 256 24.93 3.66 6.66
CA LYS A 256 26.25 3.08 6.47
C LYS A 256 26.89 3.67 5.22
N ASP A 257 28.18 3.99 5.28
CA ASP A 257 28.92 4.51 4.13
C ASP A 257 29.42 3.40 3.20
N SER A 258 30.03 3.78 2.08
CA SER A 258 30.52 2.86 1.05
C SER A 258 31.72 2.03 1.47
N THR A 259 32.35 2.35 2.61
CA THR A 259 33.42 1.55 3.22
C THR A 259 32.89 0.51 4.21
N GLY A 260 31.58 0.53 4.48
CA GLY A 260 30.92 -0.38 5.40
C GLY A 260 30.85 0.14 6.84
N GLN A 261 31.25 1.39 7.09
CA GLN A 261 31.23 1.97 8.43
C GLN A 261 29.87 2.62 8.72
N TRP A 262 29.36 2.42 9.94
CA TRP A 262 28.17 3.10 10.42
C TRP A 262 28.49 4.58 10.67
N LEU A 263 27.58 5.48 10.32
CA LEU A 263 27.73 6.90 10.64
C LEU A 263 27.71 7.13 12.16
N GLY A 264 28.48 8.11 12.63
CA GLY A 264 28.42 8.56 14.02
C GLY A 264 27.10 9.24 14.37
N GLU A 265 26.74 9.23 15.66
CA GLU A 265 25.53 9.89 16.18
C GLU A 265 25.57 11.42 16.03
N ASP A 266 26.75 12.00 15.83
CA ASP A 266 26.94 13.41 15.46
C ASP A 266 26.38 13.74 14.06
N LYS A 267 26.22 12.71 13.20
CA LYS A 267 25.74 12.84 11.82
C LYS A 267 24.35 12.26 11.58
N PHE A 268 23.84 11.46 12.51
CA PHE A 268 22.53 10.83 12.39
C PHE A 268 21.77 10.82 13.71
N ASP A 269 20.65 11.54 13.74
CA ASP A 269 19.67 11.48 14.83
C ASP A 269 18.54 10.52 14.45
N SER A 270 18.47 9.38 15.15
CA SER A 270 17.46 8.35 14.94
C SER A 270 16.01 8.80 15.19
N LEU A 271 15.81 9.92 15.88
CA LEU A 271 14.50 10.48 16.19
C LEU A 271 14.07 11.55 15.18
N LEU A 272 14.98 12.04 14.35
CA LEU A 272 14.71 13.12 13.41
C LEU A 272 13.87 12.62 12.24
N VAL A 273 12.66 13.17 12.11
CA VAL A 273 11.75 12.94 10.98
C VAL A 273 12.22 13.71 9.76
N ASP A 274 12.14 13.05 8.61
CA ASP A 274 12.58 13.55 7.30
C ASP A 274 14.04 14.05 7.29
N GLY A 275 14.89 13.36 8.05
CA GLY A 275 16.34 13.54 7.99
C GLY A 275 16.91 13.05 6.64
N PRO A 276 18.20 13.29 6.37
CA PRO A 276 18.79 13.05 5.05
C PRO A 276 18.83 11.57 4.62
N TYR A 277 18.66 10.62 5.53
CA TYR A 277 18.84 9.18 5.28
C TYR A 277 17.55 8.35 5.33
N ILE A 278 16.46 8.91 5.86
CA ILE A 278 15.16 8.23 6.00
C ILE A 278 14.09 9.12 5.36
N ALA A 279 13.29 8.53 4.47
CA ALA A 279 12.26 9.25 3.73
C ALA A 279 11.04 9.53 4.63
N GLN A 280 10.74 10.81 4.90
CA GLN A 280 9.51 11.27 5.56
C GLN A 280 9.12 10.56 6.87
N ALA A 281 10.11 9.97 7.55
CA ALA A 281 9.95 9.32 8.84
C ALA A 281 11.28 9.37 9.59
N ASN A 282 11.36 8.71 10.73
CA ASN A 282 12.61 8.47 11.43
C ASN A 282 12.94 6.97 11.53
N ALA A 283 14.00 6.62 12.24
CA ALA A 283 14.49 5.25 12.31
C ALA A 283 13.57 4.31 13.12
N TRP A 284 12.80 4.85 14.06
CA TRP A 284 11.86 4.10 14.90
C TRP A 284 10.56 3.76 14.19
N GLU A 285 10.17 4.56 13.19
CA GLU A 285 9.02 4.30 12.33
C GLU A 285 9.40 3.41 11.14
N TYR A 286 10.45 3.78 10.39
CA TYR A 286 10.83 3.06 9.17
C TYR A 286 11.45 1.68 9.45
N GLY A 287 11.94 1.44 10.67
CA GLY A 287 12.60 0.19 11.08
C GLY A 287 11.73 -1.06 11.01
N TRP A 288 10.42 -0.90 10.79
CA TRP A 288 9.47 -2.00 10.68
C TRP A 288 9.14 -2.41 9.24
N ASN A 289 9.72 -1.75 8.22
CA ASN A 289 9.33 -1.91 6.81
C ASN A 289 9.84 -3.21 6.13
N MET A 290 10.24 -4.23 6.89
CA MET A 290 10.65 -5.55 6.39
C MET A 290 9.44 -6.50 6.28
N MET A 291 8.38 -6.03 5.63
CA MET A 291 7.05 -6.67 5.64
C MET A 291 7.06 -8.09 5.07
N HIS A 292 7.96 -8.38 4.12
CA HIS A 292 8.07 -9.69 3.46
C HIS A 292 8.60 -10.81 4.35
N ASP A 293 9.26 -10.48 5.47
CA ASP A 293 9.95 -11.43 6.34
C ASP A 293 9.74 -11.12 7.83
N ILE A 294 8.47 -11.12 8.26
CA ILE A 294 8.11 -10.91 9.67
C ILE A 294 8.81 -11.89 10.63
N PRO A 295 8.94 -13.21 10.33
CA PRO A 295 9.72 -14.10 11.18
C PRO A 295 11.19 -13.69 11.28
N GLY A 296 11.82 -13.30 10.17
CA GLY A 296 13.18 -12.75 10.14
C GLY A 296 13.31 -11.48 10.99
N LEU A 297 12.33 -10.57 10.90
CA LEU A 297 12.28 -9.33 11.69
C LEU A 297 12.11 -9.59 13.19
N ILE A 298 11.27 -10.55 13.59
CA ILE A 298 11.12 -10.96 14.99
C ILE A 298 12.46 -11.49 15.53
N ASN A 299 13.16 -12.31 14.75
CA ASN A 299 14.48 -12.83 15.12
C ASN A 299 15.54 -11.73 15.16
N LEU A 300 15.48 -10.75 14.25
CA LEU A 300 16.39 -9.60 14.20
C LEU A 300 16.37 -8.81 15.51
N TYR A 301 15.18 -8.62 16.09
CA TYR A 301 14.99 -7.94 17.38
C TYR A 301 15.17 -8.86 18.60
N GLY A 302 15.71 -10.07 18.41
CA GLY A 302 16.04 -10.98 19.50
C GLY A 302 14.87 -11.79 20.03
N GLY A 303 13.87 -12.07 19.18
CA GLY A 303 12.74 -12.94 19.48
C GLY A 303 11.47 -12.19 19.88
N GLN A 304 10.37 -12.94 20.02
CA GLN A 304 9.01 -12.41 20.17
C GLN A 304 8.86 -11.39 21.32
N GLU A 305 9.40 -11.67 22.50
CA GLU A 305 9.25 -10.79 23.67
C GLU A 305 9.92 -9.43 23.46
N LYS A 306 11.15 -9.43 22.95
CA LYS A 306 11.91 -8.20 22.68
C LYS A 306 11.33 -7.41 21.52
N PHE A 307 10.89 -8.10 20.46
CA PHE A 307 10.17 -7.52 19.34
C PHE A 307 8.92 -6.76 19.82
N VAL A 308 8.07 -7.40 20.62
CA VAL A 308 6.85 -6.79 21.18
C VAL A 308 7.19 -5.62 22.10
N ALA A 309 8.21 -5.74 22.96
CA ALA A 309 8.62 -4.66 23.86
C ALA A 309 9.12 -3.43 23.08
N LYS A 310 9.90 -3.64 22.02
CA LYS A 310 10.37 -2.56 21.15
C LYS A 310 9.22 -1.90 20.39
N LEU A 311 8.29 -2.68 19.85
CA LEU A 311 7.11 -2.16 19.17
C LEU A 311 6.21 -1.36 20.14
N LEU A 312 6.01 -1.85 21.38
CA LEU A 312 5.33 -1.09 22.43
C LEU A 312 6.03 0.25 22.73
N LYS A 313 7.37 0.29 22.70
CA LYS A 313 8.12 1.53 22.87
C LYS A 313 7.86 2.51 21.73
N THR A 314 7.70 2.05 20.49
CA THR A 314 7.30 2.90 19.35
C THR A 314 5.94 3.57 19.60
N PHE A 315 5.01 2.90 20.28
CA PHE A 315 3.69 3.45 20.63
C PHE A 315 3.64 4.17 22.00
N ASP A 316 4.77 4.36 22.68
CA ASP A 316 4.82 5.04 23.98
C ASP A 316 4.57 6.55 23.79
N PRO A 317 3.47 7.11 24.32
CA PRO A 317 3.14 8.51 24.10
C PRO A 317 4.20 9.49 24.63
N GLU A 318 5.05 9.09 25.58
CA GLU A 318 6.13 9.92 26.11
C GLU A 318 7.40 9.87 25.24
N PHE A 319 7.50 8.90 24.33
CA PHE A 319 8.64 8.75 23.43
C PHE A 319 8.38 9.42 22.09
N LYS A 320 8.61 10.73 22.03
CA LYS A 320 8.29 11.55 20.85
C LYS A 320 9.40 11.62 19.81
N PRO A 321 9.06 11.72 18.52
CA PRO A 321 10.01 12.02 17.46
C PRO A 321 10.46 13.50 17.52
N ARG A 322 11.49 13.84 16.76
CA ARG A 322 12.05 15.20 16.60
C ARG A 322 11.89 15.69 15.17
N GLY A 323 11.95 17.00 14.96
CA GLY A 323 11.95 17.61 13.62
C GLY A 323 10.58 18.11 13.17
N ASN A 324 10.48 18.37 11.86
CA ASN A 324 9.26 18.86 11.21
C ASN A 324 8.56 17.68 10.53
N TYR A 325 7.24 17.63 10.68
CA TYR A 325 6.39 16.57 10.13
C TYR A 325 5.71 16.99 8.84
N HIS A 326 5.97 18.18 8.29
CA HIS A 326 5.47 18.60 6.98
C HIS A 326 3.94 18.47 6.80
N GLY A 327 3.17 18.60 7.88
CA GLY A 327 1.71 18.41 7.88
C GLY A 327 1.24 16.98 8.18
N MET A 328 2.15 16.01 8.34
CA MET A 328 1.86 14.68 8.89
C MET A 328 1.48 14.84 10.37
N THR A 329 0.24 14.51 10.71
CA THR A 329 -0.30 14.55 12.07
C THR A 329 -0.69 13.14 12.54
N GLY A 330 -1.29 13.01 13.72
CA GLY A 330 -1.71 11.70 14.23
C GLY A 330 -0.60 10.85 14.81
N LEU A 331 0.19 11.44 15.72
CA LEU A 331 1.29 10.79 16.41
C LEU A 331 0.82 10.02 17.66
N ILE A 332 1.23 8.75 17.79
CA ILE A 332 1.12 7.95 19.01
C ILE A 332 2.54 7.51 19.40
N GLY A 333 3.22 8.33 20.21
CA GLY A 333 4.65 8.14 20.45
C GLY A 333 5.45 8.42 19.18
N GLN A 334 6.26 7.44 18.76
CA GLN A 334 6.99 7.43 17.48
C GLN A 334 6.12 7.00 16.29
N TYR A 335 4.98 6.34 16.53
CA TYR A 335 4.07 5.96 15.45
C TYR A 335 3.44 7.20 14.83
N ASN A 336 3.52 7.34 13.52
CA ASN A 336 2.91 8.42 12.75
C ASN A 336 1.88 7.83 11.79
N HIS A 337 0.60 8.18 11.96
CA HIS A 337 -0.44 7.72 11.05
C HIS A 337 -0.67 8.66 9.86
N GLY A 338 -0.16 9.89 9.92
CA GLY A 338 -0.27 10.86 8.84
C GLY A 338 0.71 10.60 7.68
N ASN A 339 1.39 9.45 7.68
CA ASN A 339 2.28 8.99 6.63
C ASN A 339 2.33 7.46 6.57
N GLU A 340 2.73 6.93 5.43
CA GLU A 340 2.61 5.52 5.06
C GLU A 340 3.61 4.54 5.69
N PRO A 341 4.90 4.88 5.96
CA PRO A 341 5.93 3.92 6.34
C PRO A 341 5.57 3.07 7.57
N GLY A 342 4.86 3.66 8.53
CA GLY A 342 4.47 2.99 9.76
C GLY A 342 3.10 2.32 9.73
N MET A 343 2.26 2.49 8.70
CA MET A 343 0.82 2.17 8.78
C MET A 343 0.50 0.70 9.11
N HIS A 344 1.37 -0.26 8.77
CA HIS A 344 1.22 -1.68 9.09
C HIS A 344 1.62 -2.05 10.54
N CYS A 345 2.39 -1.21 11.23
CA CYS A 345 2.97 -1.49 12.54
C CYS A 345 1.98 -2.00 13.61
N PRO A 346 0.73 -1.47 13.75
CA PRO A 346 -0.21 -1.97 14.74
C PRO A 346 -0.53 -3.45 14.57
N TYR A 347 -0.50 -3.96 13.34
CA TYR A 347 -0.83 -5.35 13.00
C TYR A 347 0.34 -6.33 13.25
N LEU A 348 1.55 -5.81 13.43
CA LEU A 348 2.71 -6.62 13.80
C LEU A 348 2.55 -7.29 15.16
N PHE A 349 1.76 -6.73 16.08
CA PHE A 349 1.47 -7.40 17.36
C PHE A 349 0.71 -8.71 17.16
N THR A 350 -0.32 -8.76 16.31
CA THR A 350 -1.01 -10.01 15.94
C THR A 350 -0.02 -11.03 15.37
N LEU A 351 0.83 -10.60 14.42
CA LEU A 351 1.84 -11.48 13.81
C LEU A 351 2.94 -11.92 14.79
N ALA A 352 3.15 -11.18 15.88
CA ALA A 352 4.03 -11.53 16.99
C ALA A 352 3.26 -12.19 18.17
N GLY A 353 2.06 -12.73 17.94
CA GLY A 353 1.30 -13.51 18.92
C GLY A 353 0.68 -12.69 20.07
N ARG A 354 0.49 -11.39 19.89
CA ARG A 354 -0.12 -10.45 20.84
C ARG A 354 -1.30 -9.67 20.23
N PRO A 355 -2.32 -10.37 19.70
CA PRO A 355 -3.42 -9.74 18.96
C PRO A 355 -4.21 -8.72 19.80
N GLU A 356 -4.23 -8.82 21.12
CA GLU A 356 -4.90 -7.86 22.00
C GLU A 356 -4.26 -6.45 21.93
N LEU A 357 -2.96 -6.36 21.61
CA LEU A 357 -2.28 -5.10 21.38
C LEU A 357 -2.62 -4.51 20.01
N THR A 358 -2.72 -5.34 18.96
CA THR A 358 -3.25 -4.89 17.66
C THR A 358 -4.65 -4.33 17.81
N GLN A 359 -5.54 -5.06 18.50
CA GLN A 359 -6.92 -4.62 18.74
C GLN A 359 -6.96 -3.26 19.44
N LYS A 360 -6.14 -3.06 20.49
CA LYS A 360 -6.01 -1.78 21.20
C LYS A 360 -5.57 -0.64 20.28
N TYR A 361 -4.45 -0.78 19.59
CA TYR A 361 -3.86 0.33 18.83
C TYR A 361 -4.64 0.63 17.55
N VAL A 362 -5.15 -0.39 16.85
CA VAL A 362 -5.99 -0.17 15.67
C VAL A 362 -7.30 0.53 16.06
N GLN A 363 -7.93 0.16 17.18
CA GLN A 363 -9.11 0.86 17.67
C GLN A 363 -8.79 2.31 18.05
N GLN A 364 -7.67 2.54 18.76
CA GLN A 364 -7.22 3.88 19.12
C GLN A 364 -7.03 4.76 17.87
N ILE A 365 -6.30 4.27 16.87
CA ILE A 365 -6.04 5.00 15.62
C ILE A 365 -7.34 5.41 14.93
N ARG A 366 -8.29 4.48 14.74
CA ARG A 366 -9.57 4.81 14.07
C ARG A 366 -10.48 5.75 14.84
N ASN A 367 -10.31 5.83 16.16
CA ASN A 367 -11.14 6.67 17.02
C ASN A 367 -10.54 8.07 17.18
N ASP A 368 -9.22 8.14 17.32
CA ASP A 368 -8.51 9.38 17.63
C ASP A 368 -8.12 10.14 16.37
N LEU A 369 -7.87 9.44 15.25
CA LEU A 369 -7.22 10.00 14.06
C LEU A 369 -8.12 10.09 12.82
N TYR A 370 -9.38 9.64 12.92
CA TYR A 370 -10.36 9.70 11.85
C TYR A 370 -11.70 10.23 12.33
N HIS A 371 -12.26 11.17 11.59
CA HIS A 371 -13.62 11.66 11.81
C HIS A 371 -14.19 12.30 10.54
N ASN A 372 -15.49 12.58 10.55
CA ASN A 372 -16.22 13.11 9.39
C ASN A 372 -16.16 14.65 9.24
N GLY A 373 -15.10 15.28 9.77
CA GLY A 373 -14.84 16.72 9.64
C GLY A 373 -13.95 17.05 8.44
N ALA A 374 -13.71 18.34 8.21
CA ALA A 374 -12.85 18.80 7.12
C ALA A 374 -11.36 18.44 7.33
N ASP A 375 -10.94 18.33 8.58
CA ASP A 375 -9.65 17.84 9.07
C ASP A 375 -9.68 16.34 9.44
N GLY A 376 -10.62 15.60 8.85
CA GLY A 376 -10.96 14.22 9.20
C GLY A 376 -9.89 13.14 8.99
N LEU A 377 -8.76 13.48 8.37
CA LEU A 377 -7.64 12.59 8.09
C LEU A 377 -6.37 13.07 8.80
N PRO A 378 -5.50 12.16 9.25
CA PRO A 378 -4.27 12.51 9.99
C PRO A 378 -3.16 13.08 9.10
N GLY A 379 -3.32 13.06 7.79
CA GLY A 379 -2.33 13.51 6.82
C GLY A 379 -2.95 13.58 5.44
N ASN A 380 -2.12 13.51 4.41
CA ASN A 380 -2.60 13.37 3.05
C ASN A 380 -3.35 12.02 2.89
N ASP A 381 -4.32 11.98 2.00
CA ASP A 381 -5.00 10.73 1.67
C ASP A 381 -4.20 9.87 0.67
N ASP A 382 -3.22 10.50 0.00
CA ASP A 382 -2.28 9.91 -0.95
C ASP A 382 -2.92 8.92 -1.92
N CYS A 383 -3.83 9.48 -2.73
CA CYS A 383 -4.59 8.77 -3.74
C CYS A 383 -5.42 7.59 -3.18
N GLY A 384 -5.97 7.76 -1.98
CA GLY A 384 -6.83 6.78 -1.35
C GLY A 384 -6.11 5.76 -0.45
N GLN A 385 -4.80 5.90 -0.23
CA GLN A 385 -4.03 5.00 0.62
C GLN A 385 -4.47 5.05 2.09
N THR A 386 -4.55 6.24 2.69
CA THR A 386 -5.02 6.43 4.08
C THR A 386 -6.46 5.95 4.24
N SER A 387 -7.32 6.31 3.28
CA SER A 387 -8.70 5.82 3.24
C SER A 387 -8.82 4.30 3.08
N ALA A 388 -7.97 3.66 2.28
CA ALA A 388 -7.94 2.20 2.14
C ALA A 388 -7.48 1.52 3.43
N TRP A 389 -6.55 2.11 4.18
CA TRP A 389 -6.17 1.63 5.52
C TRP A 389 -7.38 1.63 6.46
N TYR A 390 -8.17 2.71 6.46
CA TYR A 390 -9.39 2.77 7.28
C TYR A 390 -10.40 1.71 6.85
N ALA A 391 -10.64 1.55 5.55
CA ALA A 391 -11.60 0.58 5.02
C ALA A 391 -11.24 -0.86 5.42
N PHE A 392 -9.99 -1.28 5.24
CA PHE A 392 -9.50 -2.59 5.71
C PHE A 392 -9.66 -2.73 7.22
N SER A 393 -9.13 -1.75 7.97
CA SER A 393 -9.14 -1.79 9.43
C SER A 393 -10.57 -1.85 9.98
N ALA A 394 -11.53 -1.16 9.37
CA ALA A 394 -12.92 -1.17 9.78
C ALA A 394 -13.61 -2.53 9.54
N LEU A 395 -13.18 -3.27 8.50
CA LEU A 395 -13.58 -4.67 8.29
C LEU A 395 -12.91 -5.62 9.28
N GLY A 396 -11.80 -5.21 9.91
CA GLY A 396 -11.14 -5.93 10.99
C GLY A 396 -9.92 -6.73 10.58
N PHE A 397 -9.32 -6.46 9.42
CA PHE A 397 -8.10 -7.12 8.95
C PHE A 397 -7.32 -6.20 8.00
N TYR A 398 -6.01 -6.42 7.85
CA TYR A 398 -5.14 -5.56 7.04
C TYR A 398 -4.01 -6.34 6.35
N PRO A 399 -3.66 -6.02 5.08
CA PRO A 399 -2.55 -6.65 4.37
C PRO A 399 -1.19 -6.08 4.83
N VAL A 400 -0.60 -6.65 5.89
CA VAL A 400 0.73 -6.23 6.38
C VAL A 400 1.81 -6.39 5.31
N ASP A 401 1.80 -7.52 4.62
CA ASP A 401 2.58 -7.71 3.39
C ASP A 401 1.62 -7.75 2.20
N PRO A 402 1.50 -6.64 1.45
CA PRO A 402 0.69 -6.55 0.25
C PRO A 402 0.90 -7.67 -0.78
N ALA A 403 2.12 -8.21 -0.92
CA ALA A 403 2.44 -9.24 -1.91
C ALA A 403 2.24 -10.68 -1.39
N SER A 404 1.82 -10.87 -0.14
CA SER A 404 1.70 -12.19 0.49
C SER A 404 0.43 -12.96 0.14
N GLY A 405 -0.67 -12.25 -0.14
CA GLY A 405 -2.01 -12.85 -0.15
C GLY A 405 -2.55 -13.16 1.24
N GLU A 406 -2.01 -12.54 2.29
CA GLU A 406 -2.40 -12.70 3.69
C GLU A 406 -2.89 -11.38 4.28
N TYR A 407 -3.88 -11.48 5.17
CA TYR A 407 -4.43 -10.35 5.92
C TYR A 407 -4.33 -10.62 7.42
N ALA A 408 -3.61 -9.78 8.14
CA ALA A 408 -3.48 -9.88 9.59
C ALA A 408 -4.77 -9.40 10.27
N LEU A 409 -5.24 -10.14 11.27
CA LEU A 409 -6.43 -9.81 12.04
C LEU A 409 -6.18 -8.57 12.91
N GLY A 410 -7.11 -7.62 12.81
CA GLY A 410 -7.27 -6.48 13.70
C GLY A 410 -8.55 -6.62 14.54
N VAL A 411 -9.36 -5.56 14.60
CA VAL A 411 -10.69 -5.58 15.23
C VAL A 411 -11.69 -4.82 14.35
N PRO A 412 -12.88 -5.37 14.05
CA PRO A 412 -13.86 -4.66 13.24
C PRO A 412 -14.45 -3.43 13.94
N THR A 413 -14.83 -2.41 13.16
CA THR A 413 -15.51 -1.20 13.66
C THR A 413 -17.01 -1.42 13.87
N PHE A 414 -17.60 -2.39 13.18
CA PHE A 414 -19.04 -2.62 13.14
C PHE A 414 -19.39 -4.02 13.66
N PRO A 415 -20.61 -4.21 14.22
CA PRO A 415 -21.06 -5.54 14.62
C PRO A 415 -21.24 -6.48 13.42
N GLY A 416 -21.50 -5.95 12.23
CA GLY A 416 -21.56 -6.73 11.00
C GLY A 416 -21.13 -5.94 9.77
N ALA A 417 -20.45 -6.63 8.84
CA ALA A 417 -20.16 -6.13 7.51
C ALA A 417 -20.25 -7.28 6.49
N SER A 418 -20.72 -6.99 5.28
CA SER A 418 -20.74 -7.94 4.16
C SER A 418 -20.10 -7.29 2.94
N VAL A 419 -19.08 -7.91 2.37
CA VAL A 419 -18.39 -7.44 1.17
C VAL A 419 -18.66 -8.42 0.04
N LYS A 420 -19.31 -7.95 -1.03
CA LYS A 420 -19.55 -8.74 -2.24
C LYS A 420 -18.29 -8.72 -3.10
N LEU A 421 -17.74 -9.89 -3.42
CA LEU A 421 -16.55 -10.01 -4.25
C LEU A 421 -16.93 -10.15 -5.73
N GLU A 422 -16.01 -9.77 -6.62
CA GLU A 422 -16.24 -9.88 -8.07
C GLU A 422 -16.47 -11.33 -8.53
N ASN A 423 -15.87 -12.31 -7.84
CA ASN A 423 -16.09 -13.75 -8.11
C ASN A 423 -17.50 -14.25 -7.72
N GLY A 424 -18.39 -13.37 -7.23
CA GLY A 424 -19.76 -13.68 -6.84
C GLY A 424 -19.92 -14.15 -5.39
N LYS A 425 -18.83 -14.39 -4.66
CA LYS A 425 -18.87 -14.74 -3.24
C LYS A 425 -19.12 -13.50 -2.38
N THR A 426 -19.36 -13.72 -1.08
CA THR A 426 -19.53 -12.64 -0.10
C THR A 426 -18.77 -12.97 1.17
N VAL A 427 -17.86 -12.08 1.56
CA VAL A 427 -17.19 -12.15 2.87
C VAL A 427 -18.09 -11.49 3.90
N LYS A 428 -18.39 -12.21 4.99
CA LYS A 428 -19.19 -11.70 6.09
C LYS A 428 -18.38 -11.64 7.37
N VAL A 429 -18.22 -10.44 7.91
CA VAL A 429 -17.63 -10.19 9.22
C VAL A 429 -18.78 -10.06 10.21
N ILE A 430 -18.77 -10.89 11.27
CA ILE A 430 -19.82 -10.93 12.29
C ILE A 430 -19.15 -10.87 13.66
N ALA A 431 -19.30 -9.76 14.38
CA ALA A 431 -18.78 -9.59 15.73
C ALA A 431 -19.90 -9.86 16.76
N LYS A 432 -19.92 -11.09 17.29
CA LYS A 432 -20.87 -11.49 18.35
C LYS A 432 -20.44 -10.87 19.68
N GLY A 433 -21.38 -10.25 20.40
CA GLY A 433 -21.07 -9.55 21.64
C GLY A 433 -20.26 -8.27 21.42
N PHE A 434 -20.41 -7.65 20.24
CA PHE A 434 -19.74 -6.40 19.89
C PHE A 434 -19.99 -5.32 20.94
N ASP A 435 -18.91 -4.79 21.49
CA ASP A 435 -18.90 -3.60 22.33
C ASP A 435 -17.93 -2.57 21.71
N PRO A 436 -18.43 -1.42 21.24
CA PRO A 436 -17.61 -0.39 20.62
C PRO A 436 -16.59 0.24 21.59
N THR A 437 -16.77 0.05 22.91
CA THR A 437 -15.90 0.60 23.96
C THR A 437 -14.71 -0.30 24.20
N SER A 438 -14.95 -1.59 24.51
CA SER A 438 -13.85 -2.54 24.74
C SER A 438 -13.15 -2.98 23.46
N GLY A 439 -13.86 -3.04 22.33
CA GLY A 439 -13.29 -3.30 21.00
C GLY A 439 -12.38 -4.52 20.95
N ARG A 440 -12.80 -5.63 21.57
CA ARG A 440 -11.98 -6.84 21.66
C ARG A 440 -12.73 -8.10 21.29
N TRP A 441 -12.01 -9.04 20.69
CA TRP A 441 -12.43 -10.42 20.50
C TRP A 441 -11.49 -11.36 21.25
N THR A 442 -12.03 -12.51 21.67
CA THR A 442 -11.29 -13.59 22.32
C THR A 442 -11.19 -14.85 21.47
N LYS A 443 -12.05 -14.96 20.44
CA LYS A 443 -12.06 -16.05 19.47
C LYS A 443 -12.43 -15.51 18.10
N VAL A 444 -11.78 -16.02 17.06
CA VAL A 444 -12.12 -15.78 15.66
C VAL A 444 -12.21 -17.12 14.95
N SER A 445 -13.13 -17.22 13.99
CA SER A 445 -13.28 -18.41 13.16
C SER A 445 -13.62 -18.02 11.73
N TRP A 446 -13.07 -18.74 10.76
CA TRP A 446 -13.42 -18.65 9.35
C TRP A 446 -14.26 -19.87 8.96
N ASN A 447 -15.50 -19.66 8.51
CA ASN A 447 -16.44 -20.75 8.16
C ASN A 447 -16.56 -21.84 9.26
N GLY A 448 -16.54 -21.41 10.52
CA GLY A 448 -16.62 -22.29 11.70
C GLY A 448 -15.30 -22.90 12.17
N GLN A 449 -14.22 -22.77 11.38
CA GLN A 449 -12.88 -23.24 11.77
C GLN A 449 -12.13 -22.14 12.54
N PRO A 450 -11.56 -22.43 13.72
CA PRO A 450 -10.80 -21.45 14.49
C PRO A 450 -9.62 -20.87 13.71
N ILE A 451 -9.41 -19.55 13.78
CA ILE A 451 -8.19 -18.89 13.32
C ILE A 451 -7.27 -18.73 14.53
N THR A 452 -6.11 -19.39 14.50
CA THR A 452 -5.15 -19.39 15.62
C THR A 452 -3.84 -18.66 15.33
N ASP A 453 -3.51 -18.47 14.05
CA ASP A 453 -2.31 -17.76 13.57
C ASP A 453 -2.54 -16.25 13.38
N GLY A 454 -3.78 -15.79 13.54
CA GLY A 454 -4.12 -14.38 13.39
C GLY A 454 -4.24 -13.94 11.92
N ILE A 455 -4.35 -14.87 10.97
CA ILE A 455 -4.27 -14.57 9.53
C ILE A 455 -5.52 -15.08 8.78
N ILE A 456 -6.02 -14.27 7.85
CA ILE A 456 -6.95 -14.68 6.80
C ILE A 456 -6.17 -14.74 5.48
N ARG A 457 -6.38 -15.76 4.66
CA ARG A 457 -5.68 -15.89 3.37
C ARG A 457 -6.62 -15.52 2.24
N HIS A 458 -6.10 -14.82 1.22
CA HIS A 458 -6.85 -14.44 0.03
C HIS A 458 -7.39 -15.67 -0.72
N SER A 459 -6.67 -16.79 -0.68
CA SER A 459 -7.12 -18.06 -1.27
C SER A 459 -8.40 -18.61 -0.66
N ASP A 460 -8.76 -18.19 0.57
CA ASP A 460 -9.93 -18.67 1.30
C ASP A 460 -11.19 -17.86 0.98
N LEU A 461 -11.07 -16.77 0.19
CA LEU A 461 -12.11 -15.78 -0.10
C LEU A 461 -13.06 -16.14 -1.25
#